data_AF-A0A3E0PKJ9-F1
#
_entry.id   AF-A0A3E0PKJ9-F1
#
_cell.length_a   1.000
_cell.length_b   1.000
_cell.length_c   1.000
_cell.angle_alpha   90.00
_cell.angle_beta   90.00
_cell.angle_gamma   90.00
#
_symmetry.space_group_name_H-M   'P 1'
#
loop_
_entity.id
_entity.type
_entity.pdbx_description
1 polymer ?
#
loop_
_entity_poly.entity_id
_entity_poly.type
_entity_poly.pdbx_seq_one_letter_code
_entity_poly.pdbx_strand_id
1 'polypeptide(L)'
;MSDVPPFSLFLARLRRMHLGFHALFVAVAVFVLFLSTSHPGEEAIGYGVLAVAVLLASVAAHEAGHALIALRVGGSVDSVVLGPLGGLAHPELPREPQAELLTALAGPIVNLAIVLITLPLLFATGANVWELISPLQPVGLITGAWWAVTLKLAFWINWVLFIVNLLPAFPLDGARVLRALLVPALDYRSASLVAVRTTKLTAVGVCILAWLVSDIKSADVLPTWVPLALFAVFIWASARAEATKQEESDWEEDLFSYDFSQGYTSLERTMEPQRRPVGAVRRWIEQRREQRRRKRRSMEREEERQVDAILVRLHEKGMEGLSAKERAVLQRVSARYRDRQGS
;
A
#
# COMPACT_ATOMS: atom_id res chain seq x y z
N MET A 1 -11.80 -14.26 -4.61
CA MET A 1 -10.60 -13.72 -5.30
C MET A 1 -9.91 -12.86 -4.26
N SER A 2 -8.71 -13.24 -3.83
CA SER A 2 -7.93 -12.46 -2.85
C SER A 2 -7.57 -11.10 -3.47
N ASP A 3 -7.97 -10.00 -2.83
CA ASP A 3 -7.61 -8.65 -3.23
C ASP A 3 -6.11 -8.43 -3.02
N VAL A 4 -5.34 -8.82 -4.03
CA VAL A 4 -3.91 -8.56 -4.08
C VAL A 4 -3.75 -7.06 -4.35
N PRO A 5 -3.12 -6.28 -3.45
CA PRO A 5 -2.95 -4.85 -3.65
C PRO A 5 -2.18 -4.59 -4.96
N PRO A 6 -2.53 -3.54 -5.72
CA PRO A 6 -1.83 -3.22 -6.96
C PRO A 6 -0.32 -3.05 -6.68
N PHE A 7 0.52 -3.58 -7.56
CA PHE A 7 2.00 -3.57 -7.45
C PHE A 7 2.64 -4.53 -6.43
N SER A 8 2.01 -5.65 -6.11
CA SER A 8 2.65 -6.72 -5.34
C SER A 8 3.15 -7.88 -6.21
N LEU A 9 4.39 -8.30 -5.99
CA LEU A 9 5.01 -9.48 -6.60
C LEU A 9 4.89 -10.66 -5.64
N PHE A 10 4.25 -11.74 -6.09
CA PHE A 10 4.06 -12.94 -5.29
C PHE A 10 5.37 -13.74 -5.18
N LEU A 11 5.77 -14.14 -3.97
CA LEU A 11 7.02 -14.89 -3.75
C LEU A 11 6.77 -16.36 -3.36
N ALA A 12 5.93 -16.61 -2.36
CA ALA A 12 5.72 -17.95 -1.81
C ALA A 12 4.42 -18.05 -1.00
N ARG A 13 3.91 -19.29 -0.84
CA ARG A 13 2.77 -19.61 0.03
C ARG A 13 3.28 -20.34 1.26
N LEU A 14 3.30 -19.68 2.42
CA LEU A 14 3.61 -20.36 3.68
C LEU A 14 2.32 -20.63 4.46
N ARG A 15 1.96 -21.93 4.53
CA ARG A 15 0.95 -22.55 5.41
C ARG A 15 -0.52 -22.08 5.32
N ARG A 16 -0.80 -20.91 4.70
CA ARG A 16 -2.08 -20.36 4.19
C ARG A 16 -1.99 -18.86 3.86
N MET A 17 -0.90 -18.18 4.24
CA MET A 17 -0.69 -16.75 4.00
C MET A 17 -0.04 -16.49 2.65
N HIS A 18 -0.49 -15.45 1.94
CA HIS A 18 0.14 -14.97 0.72
C HIS A 18 1.29 -14.02 1.09
N LEU A 19 2.54 -14.40 0.80
CA LEU A 19 3.70 -13.53 0.99
C LEU A 19 4.04 -12.84 -0.33
N GLY A 20 4.00 -11.50 -0.33
CA GLY A 20 4.33 -10.68 -1.49
C GLY A 20 5.32 -9.57 -1.17
N PHE A 21 5.97 -9.04 -2.20
CA PHE A 21 6.77 -7.83 -2.12
C PHE A 21 6.02 -6.67 -2.74
N HIS A 22 6.00 -5.53 -2.07
CA HIS A 22 5.59 -4.30 -2.72
C HIS A 22 6.66 -3.84 -3.71
N ALA A 23 6.26 -3.26 -4.85
CA ALA A 23 7.19 -2.60 -5.78
C ALA A 23 8.06 -1.53 -5.09
N LEU A 24 7.52 -0.95 -4.00
CA LEU A 24 8.23 -0.22 -2.93
C LEU A 24 9.63 -0.78 -2.64
N PHE A 25 9.61 -2.03 -2.21
CA PHE A 25 10.78 -2.73 -1.69
C PHE A 25 11.80 -2.96 -2.80
N VAL A 26 11.33 -3.37 -3.98
CA VAL A 26 12.19 -3.60 -5.15
C VAL A 26 12.86 -2.29 -5.59
N ALA A 27 12.11 -1.18 -5.61
CA ALA A 27 12.66 0.13 -5.96
C ALA A 27 13.76 0.56 -4.97
N VAL A 28 13.52 0.38 -3.66
CA VAL A 28 14.52 0.67 -2.61
C VAL A 28 15.75 -0.25 -2.76
N ALA A 29 15.55 -1.54 -2.99
CA ALA A 29 16.65 -2.48 -3.18
C ALA A 29 17.52 -2.12 -4.40
N VAL A 30 16.90 -1.84 -5.55
CA VAL A 30 17.61 -1.39 -6.76
C VAL A 30 18.33 -0.08 -6.50
N PHE A 31 17.69 0.86 -5.80
CA PHE A 31 18.28 2.15 -5.47
C PHE A 31 19.49 2.03 -4.55
N VAL A 32 19.43 1.20 -3.50
CA VAL A 32 20.58 0.91 -2.61
C VAL A 32 21.73 0.27 -3.39
N LEU A 33 21.43 -0.71 -4.25
CA LEU A 33 22.46 -1.34 -5.10
C LEU A 33 23.07 -0.34 -6.09
N PHE A 34 22.25 0.53 -6.69
CA PHE A 34 22.72 1.59 -7.57
C PHE A 34 23.67 2.56 -6.83
N LEU A 35 23.30 3.04 -5.64
CA LEU A 35 24.19 3.87 -4.82
C LEU A 35 25.49 3.16 -4.48
N SER A 36 25.43 1.85 -4.21
CA SER A 36 26.59 1.02 -3.89
C SER A 36 27.60 0.95 -5.05
N THR A 37 27.14 1.05 -6.30
CA THR A 37 28.06 1.11 -7.48
C THR A 37 28.83 2.42 -7.58
N SER A 38 28.35 3.47 -6.92
CA SER A 38 28.98 4.79 -6.92
C SER A 38 29.93 5.00 -5.73
N HIS A 39 29.98 4.05 -4.79
CA HIS A 39 30.93 4.08 -3.68
C HIS A 39 32.29 3.51 -4.10
N PRO A 40 33.40 4.19 -3.78
CA PRO A 40 34.74 3.67 -4.04
C PRO A 40 35.04 2.47 -3.13
N GLY A 41 35.38 1.32 -3.73
CA GLY A 41 35.79 0.11 -3.02
C GLY A 41 35.31 -1.17 -3.71
N GLU A 42 36.16 -2.18 -3.80
CA GLU A 42 35.85 -3.44 -4.50
C GLU A 42 34.67 -4.20 -3.86
N GLU A 43 34.44 -4.01 -2.55
CA GLU A 43 33.37 -4.69 -1.79
C GLU A 43 32.06 -3.89 -1.72
N ALA A 44 31.99 -2.68 -2.31
CA ALA A 44 30.87 -1.76 -2.12
C ALA A 44 29.50 -2.38 -2.50
N ILE A 45 29.43 -3.06 -3.65
CA ILE A 45 28.22 -3.79 -4.08
C ILE A 45 27.84 -4.87 -3.08
N GLY A 46 28.83 -5.56 -2.53
CA GLY A 46 28.64 -6.62 -1.55
C GLY A 46 28.03 -6.10 -0.24
N TYR A 47 28.49 -4.94 0.24
CA TYR A 47 27.84 -4.25 1.36
C TYR A 47 26.42 -3.77 1.03
N GLY A 48 26.17 -3.35 -0.20
CA GLY A 48 24.82 -3.03 -0.69
C GLY A 48 23.87 -4.23 -0.64
N VAL A 49 24.31 -5.39 -1.13
CA VAL A 49 23.56 -6.65 -1.06
C VAL A 49 23.30 -7.04 0.40
N LEU A 50 24.32 -6.93 1.25
CA LEU A 50 24.19 -7.19 2.68
C LEU A 50 23.17 -6.25 3.35
N ALA A 51 23.19 -4.95 3.04
CA ALA A 51 22.24 -3.98 3.57
C ALA A 51 20.80 -4.29 3.14
N VAL A 52 20.57 -4.66 1.88
CA VAL A 52 19.24 -5.09 1.39
C VAL A 52 18.79 -6.37 2.09
N ALA A 53 19.69 -7.34 2.30
CA ALA A 53 19.37 -8.58 3.01
C ALA A 53 19.00 -8.34 4.48
N VAL A 54 19.75 -7.47 5.17
CA VAL A 54 19.46 -7.07 6.56
C VAL A 54 18.13 -6.30 6.64
N LEU A 55 17.87 -5.38 5.71
CA LEU A 55 16.60 -4.66 5.62
C LEU A 55 15.43 -5.63 5.42
N LEU A 56 15.57 -6.57 4.49
CA LEU A 56 14.56 -7.61 4.24
C LEU A 56 14.26 -8.43 5.49
N ALA A 57 15.30 -8.93 6.15
CA ALA A 57 15.15 -9.72 7.38
C ALA A 57 14.51 -8.91 8.51
N SER A 58 14.87 -7.63 8.63
CA SER A 58 14.35 -6.72 9.66
C SER A 58 12.87 -6.39 9.45
N VAL A 59 12.48 -6.07 8.21
CA VAL A 59 11.07 -5.84 7.85
C VAL A 59 10.25 -7.12 8.00
N ALA A 60 10.78 -8.27 7.59
CA ALA A 60 10.09 -9.55 7.76
C ALA A 60 9.87 -9.89 9.25
N ALA A 61 10.87 -9.64 10.11
CA ALA A 61 10.73 -9.81 11.56
C ALA A 61 9.71 -8.84 12.15
N HIS A 62 9.72 -7.58 11.72
CA HIS A 62 8.75 -6.55 12.11
C HIS A 62 7.31 -6.98 11.78
N GLU A 63 7.05 -7.40 10.53
CA GLU A 63 5.73 -7.89 10.10
C GLU A 63 5.32 -9.18 10.81
N ALA A 64 6.28 -10.07 11.10
CA ALA A 64 6.02 -11.24 11.92
C ALA A 64 5.57 -10.86 13.35
N GLY A 65 6.11 -9.76 13.90
CA GLY A 65 5.65 -9.17 15.16
C GLY A 65 4.18 -8.77 15.11
N HIS A 66 3.78 -8.00 14.08
CA HIS A 66 2.38 -7.64 13.87
C HIS A 66 1.48 -8.86 13.74
N ALA A 67 1.83 -9.80 12.87
CA ALA A 67 1.02 -11.00 12.64
C ALA A 67 0.86 -11.84 13.92
N LEU A 68 1.93 -11.97 14.70
CA LEU A 68 1.91 -12.72 15.95
C LEU A 68 0.98 -12.09 16.99
N ILE A 69 1.01 -10.76 17.14
CA ILE A 69 0.13 -10.07 18.09
C ILE A 69 -1.30 -10.02 17.59
N ALA A 70 -1.53 -9.78 16.30
CA ALA A 70 -2.86 -9.82 15.68
C ALA A 70 -3.58 -11.14 15.97
N LEU A 71 -2.89 -12.29 15.81
CA LEU A 71 -3.45 -13.60 16.12
C LEU A 71 -3.71 -13.79 17.62
N ARG A 72 -2.87 -13.23 18.49
CA ARG A 72 -3.04 -13.34 19.95
C ARG A 72 -4.21 -12.52 20.50
N VAL A 73 -4.50 -11.38 19.88
CA VAL A 73 -5.65 -10.55 20.26
C VAL A 73 -6.96 -11.05 19.63
N GLY A 74 -6.96 -12.19 18.93
CA GLY A 74 -8.16 -12.78 18.33
C GLY A 74 -8.47 -12.29 16.92
N GLY A 75 -7.53 -11.63 16.26
CA GLY A 75 -7.62 -11.23 14.85
C GLY A 75 -7.23 -12.33 13.86
N SER A 76 -7.32 -12.01 12.56
CA SER A 76 -6.94 -12.88 11.44
C SER A 76 -5.85 -12.23 10.59
N VAL A 77 -5.03 -13.05 9.90
CA VAL A 77 -3.96 -12.59 9.01
C VAL A 77 -3.97 -13.41 7.73
N ASP A 78 -4.53 -12.85 6.65
CA ASP A 78 -4.69 -13.58 5.38
C ASP A 78 -3.51 -13.39 4.41
N SER A 79 -2.87 -12.23 4.45
CA SER A 79 -1.72 -11.94 3.59
C SER A 79 -0.73 -11.00 4.27
N VAL A 80 0.55 -11.19 3.96
CA VAL A 80 1.63 -10.33 4.42
C VAL A 80 2.37 -9.82 3.18
N VAL A 81 2.33 -8.50 2.99
CA VAL A 81 3.06 -7.85 1.90
C VAL A 81 4.18 -7.01 2.49
N LEU A 82 5.42 -7.36 2.14
CA LEU A 82 6.62 -6.71 2.65
C LEU A 82 6.85 -5.40 1.87
N GLY A 83 6.74 -4.28 2.56
CA GLY A 83 7.15 -2.95 2.10
C GLY A 83 8.42 -2.49 2.82
N PRO A 84 9.23 -1.58 2.24
CA PRO A 84 10.50 -1.16 2.84
C PRO A 84 10.33 -0.37 4.15
N LEU A 85 9.12 0.15 4.40
CA LEU A 85 8.74 0.88 5.61
C LEU A 85 7.74 0.09 6.47
N GLY A 86 7.50 -1.20 6.16
CA GLY A 86 6.39 -1.97 6.73
C GLY A 86 5.01 -1.57 6.18
N GLY A 87 3.99 -2.37 6.47
CA GLY A 87 2.61 -1.90 6.52
C GLY A 87 1.71 -2.16 5.30
N LEU A 88 1.78 -3.31 4.65
CA LEU A 88 0.77 -3.69 3.64
C LEU A 88 -0.03 -4.96 3.98
N ALA A 89 0.27 -5.61 5.11
CA ALA A 89 -0.65 -6.54 5.72
C ALA A 89 -1.72 -5.74 6.46
N HIS A 90 -3.00 -5.94 6.12
CA HIS A 90 -4.12 -5.45 6.92
C HIS A 90 -4.69 -6.63 7.69
N PRO A 91 -4.16 -6.94 8.90
CA PRO A 91 -4.79 -7.94 9.75
C PRO A 91 -6.20 -7.48 10.09
N GLU A 92 -7.17 -8.40 10.07
CA GLU A 92 -8.49 -8.11 10.60
C GLU A 92 -8.39 -8.19 12.12
N LEU A 93 -8.67 -7.08 12.79
CA LEU A 93 -8.56 -6.97 14.25
C LEU A 93 -9.95 -6.82 14.87
N PRO A 94 -10.15 -7.29 16.11
CA PRO A 94 -11.33 -6.93 16.89
C PRO A 94 -11.48 -5.41 16.98
N ARG A 95 -12.71 -4.91 17.11
CA ARG A 95 -13.04 -3.47 17.18
C ARG A 95 -12.62 -2.79 18.50
N GLU A 96 -11.67 -3.37 19.21
CA GLU A 96 -11.18 -2.88 20.49
C GLU A 96 -9.92 -2.03 20.29
N PRO A 97 -9.85 -0.79 20.84
CA PRO A 97 -8.67 0.07 20.67
C PRO A 97 -7.38 -0.57 21.19
N GLN A 98 -7.48 -1.41 22.22
CA GLN A 98 -6.34 -2.12 22.80
C GLN A 98 -5.73 -3.13 21.83
N ALA A 99 -6.57 -3.87 21.08
CA ALA A 99 -6.12 -4.83 20.08
C ALA A 99 -5.33 -4.14 18.96
N GLU A 100 -5.81 -2.97 18.50
CA GLU A 100 -5.10 -2.16 17.53
C GLU A 100 -3.78 -1.61 18.09
N LEU A 101 -3.79 -1.05 19.30
CA LEU A 101 -2.60 -0.50 19.94
C LEU A 101 -1.49 -1.55 20.12
N LEU A 102 -1.84 -2.72 20.67
CA LEU A 102 -0.90 -3.81 20.88
C LEU A 102 -0.32 -4.31 19.56
N THR A 103 -1.18 -4.47 18.55
CA THR A 103 -0.75 -4.91 17.23
C THR A 103 0.17 -3.88 16.59
N ALA A 104 -0.18 -2.59 16.62
CA ALA A 104 0.62 -1.52 16.02
C ALA A 104 1.99 -1.34 16.70
N LEU A 105 2.10 -1.57 18.00
CA LEU A 105 3.38 -1.51 18.71
C LEU A 105 4.26 -2.75 18.48
N ALA A 106 3.69 -3.88 18.05
CA ALA A 106 4.40 -5.14 17.93
C ALA A 106 5.62 -5.06 16.99
N GLY A 107 5.44 -4.48 15.80
CA GLY A 107 6.52 -4.31 14.82
C GLY A 107 7.67 -3.43 15.36
N PRO A 108 7.40 -2.19 15.81
CA PRO A 108 8.42 -1.35 16.45
C PRO A 108 9.13 -2.02 17.63
N ILE A 109 8.42 -2.79 18.46
CA ILE A 109 9.03 -3.55 19.57
C ILE A 109 10.02 -4.60 19.05
N VAL A 110 9.72 -5.28 17.94
CA VAL A 110 10.66 -6.23 17.32
C VAL A 110 11.93 -5.51 16.84
N ASN A 111 11.80 -4.37 16.16
CA ASN A 111 12.98 -3.59 15.75
C ASN A 111 13.79 -3.13 16.96
N LEU A 112 13.13 -2.62 18.01
CA LEU A 112 13.78 -2.21 19.25
C LEU A 112 14.52 -3.39 19.91
N ALA A 113 13.92 -4.58 19.94
CA ALA A 113 14.56 -5.77 20.47
C ALA A 113 15.85 -6.12 19.71
N ILE A 114 15.84 -6.00 18.37
CA ILE A 114 17.05 -6.21 17.54
C ILE A 114 18.12 -5.16 17.87
N VAL A 115 17.74 -3.89 18.05
CA VAL A 115 18.65 -2.82 18.48
C VAL A 115 19.28 -3.16 19.83
N LEU A 116 18.48 -3.58 20.81
CA LEU A 116 18.95 -3.92 22.16
C LEU A 116 19.85 -5.17 22.18
N ILE A 117 19.62 -6.14 21.29
CA ILE A 117 20.46 -7.35 21.16
C ILE A 117 21.80 -7.01 20.48
N THR A 118 21.79 -6.15 19.45
CA THR A 118 22.99 -5.79 18.69
C THR A 118 23.89 -4.81 19.44
N LEU A 119 23.32 -3.97 20.30
CA LEU A 119 24.03 -2.95 21.08
C LEU A 119 25.22 -3.49 21.91
N PRO A 120 25.07 -4.51 22.80
CA PRO A 120 26.20 -5.03 23.57
C PRO A 120 27.27 -5.69 22.68
N LEU A 121 26.86 -6.32 21.57
CA LEU A 121 27.78 -6.90 20.61
C LEU A 121 28.64 -5.82 19.94
N LEU A 122 28.04 -4.68 19.59
CA LEU A 122 28.76 -3.54 19.04
C LEU A 122 29.79 -2.95 20.02
N PHE A 123 29.42 -2.82 21.30
CA PHE A 123 30.39 -2.41 22.33
C PHE A 123 31.58 -3.38 22.42
N ALA A 124 31.34 -4.70 22.31
CA ALA A 124 32.41 -5.69 22.31
C ALA A 124 33.35 -5.59 21.09
N THR A 125 32.88 -5.02 19.96
CA THR A 125 33.72 -4.75 18.78
C THR A 125 34.57 -3.49 18.89
N GLY A 126 34.36 -2.66 19.92
CA GLY A 126 34.99 -1.33 20.04
C GLY A 126 34.41 -0.28 19.10
N ALA A 127 33.23 -0.52 18.51
CA ALA A 127 32.57 0.45 17.65
C ALA A 127 32.01 1.65 18.44
N ASN A 128 32.18 2.87 17.90
CA ASN A 128 31.57 4.07 18.46
C ASN A 128 30.06 4.10 18.16
N VAL A 129 29.25 3.57 19.07
CA VAL A 129 27.78 3.53 18.91
C VAL A 129 27.17 4.93 18.71
N TRP A 130 27.77 5.96 19.31
CA TRP A 130 27.31 7.34 19.17
C TRP A 130 27.31 7.83 17.71
N GLU A 131 28.31 7.41 16.93
CA GLU A 131 28.43 7.72 15.50
C GLU A 131 27.40 6.98 14.64
N LEU A 132 26.89 5.85 15.15
CA LEU A 132 25.87 5.03 14.50
C LEU A 132 24.44 5.48 14.85
N ILE A 133 24.21 6.21 15.93
CA ILE A 133 22.84 6.58 16.34
C ILE A 133 22.18 7.59 15.39
N SER A 134 22.97 8.35 14.62
CA SER A 134 22.45 9.32 13.64
C SER A 134 21.64 8.62 12.55
N PRO A 135 20.32 8.87 12.43
CA PRO A 135 19.48 8.26 11.39
C PRO A 135 19.77 8.80 9.98
N LEU A 136 20.38 9.99 9.88
CA LEU A 136 20.57 10.68 8.61
C LEU A 136 21.97 10.49 8.03
N GLN A 137 22.98 10.47 8.90
CA GLN A 137 24.39 10.41 8.52
C GLN A 137 25.16 9.55 9.53
N PRO A 138 25.02 8.21 9.47
CA PRO A 138 25.85 7.33 10.29
C PRO A 138 27.30 7.33 9.80
N VAL A 139 28.25 7.35 10.73
CA VAL A 139 29.68 7.29 10.38
C VAL A 139 30.20 5.86 10.57
N GLY A 140 31.03 5.38 9.63
CA GLY A 140 31.69 4.08 9.74
C GLY A 140 30.76 2.86 9.61
N LEU A 141 29.59 3.01 8.98
CA LEU A 141 28.58 1.95 8.86
C LEU A 141 29.11 0.73 8.08
N ILE A 142 29.86 0.97 7.00
CA ILE A 142 30.41 -0.06 6.10
C ILE A 142 31.92 -0.31 6.31
N THR A 143 32.47 0.09 7.47
CA THR A 143 33.89 -0.10 7.77
C THR A 143 34.13 -1.32 8.66
N GLY A 144 35.20 -2.07 8.36
CA GLY A 144 35.64 -3.24 9.13
C GLY A 144 35.27 -4.56 8.47
N ALA A 145 35.42 -5.66 9.21
CA ALA A 145 35.11 -6.99 8.70
C ALA A 145 33.60 -7.16 8.42
N TRP A 146 33.27 -8.02 7.45
CA TRP A 146 31.90 -8.32 7.03
C TRP A 146 30.90 -8.60 8.16
N TRP A 147 31.31 -9.36 9.18
CA TRP A 147 30.47 -9.66 10.34
C TRP A 147 30.18 -8.41 11.19
N ALA A 148 31.17 -7.53 11.36
CA ALA A 148 31.03 -6.29 12.10
C ALA A 148 30.16 -5.29 11.34
N VAL A 149 30.32 -5.21 10.01
CA VAL A 149 29.44 -4.42 9.13
C VAL A 149 28.00 -4.95 9.20
N THR A 150 27.80 -6.27 9.22
CA THR A 150 26.46 -6.88 9.39
C THR A 150 25.81 -6.43 10.69
N LEU A 151 26.54 -6.44 11.81
CA LEU A 151 26.05 -5.98 13.11
C LEU A 151 25.71 -4.48 13.11
N LYS A 152 26.58 -3.65 12.52
CA LYS A 152 26.36 -2.20 12.39
C LYS A 152 25.12 -1.89 11.53
N LEU A 153 24.96 -2.58 10.40
CA LEU A 153 23.79 -2.46 9.54
C LEU A 153 22.52 -2.94 10.25
N ALA A 154 22.57 -4.08 10.95
CA ALA A 154 21.42 -4.59 11.69
C ALA A 154 20.98 -3.62 12.78
N PHE A 155 21.91 -3.07 13.55
CA PHE A 155 21.62 -2.04 14.55
C PHE A 155 21.00 -0.79 13.89
N TRP A 156 21.68 -0.22 12.90
CA TRP A 156 21.27 1.05 12.30
C TRP A 156 19.93 0.96 11.58
N ILE A 157 19.73 -0.08 10.74
CA ILE A 157 18.48 -0.25 10.00
C ILE A 157 17.32 -0.44 10.97
N ASN A 158 17.47 -1.26 12.01
CA ASN A 158 16.40 -1.47 12.98
C ASN A 158 16.15 -0.22 13.84
N TRP A 159 17.18 0.55 14.15
CA TRP A 159 17.05 1.84 14.83
C TRP A 159 16.25 2.85 13.99
N VAL A 160 16.58 2.98 12.70
CA VAL A 160 15.84 3.84 11.76
C VAL A 160 14.41 3.35 11.58
N LEU A 161 14.18 2.05 11.38
CA LEU A 161 12.84 1.47 11.26
C LEU A 161 12.01 1.71 12.52
N PHE A 162 12.60 1.58 13.71
CA PHE A 162 11.93 1.86 14.98
C PHE A 162 11.48 3.33 15.06
N ILE A 163 12.38 4.28 14.81
CA ILE A 163 12.06 5.72 14.87
C ILE A 163 10.98 6.06 13.83
N VAL A 164 11.19 5.64 12.58
CA VAL A 164 10.30 5.98 11.47
C VAL A 164 8.91 5.38 11.72
N ASN A 165 8.82 4.11 12.13
CA ASN A 165 7.51 3.50 12.37
C ASN A 165 6.77 4.05 13.58
N LEU A 166 7.43 4.76 14.50
CA LEU A 166 6.77 5.46 15.60
C LEU A 166 6.29 6.88 15.22
N LEU A 167 6.64 7.40 14.04
CA LEU A 167 6.13 8.69 13.59
C LEU A 167 4.60 8.62 13.43
N PRO A 168 3.85 9.63 13.92
CA PRO A 168 2.38 9.66 13.84
C PRO A 168 1.93 10.04 12.42
N ALA A 169 2.18 9.15 11.46
CA ALA A 169 1.97 9.38 10.04
C ALA A 169 1.60 8.10 9.29
N PHE A 170 0.51 8.08 8.53
CA PHE A 170 0.21 6.96 7.63
C PHE A 170 1.28 6.86 6.52
N PRO A 171 1.65 5.63 6.10
CA PRO A 171 1.10 4.32 6.48
C PRO A 171 1.83 3.66 7.67
N LEU A 172 2.63 4.42 8.42
CA LEU A 172 3.49 3.95 9.51
C LEU A 172 2.63 3.59 10.74
N ASP A 173 3.17 2.74 11.62
CA ASP A 173 2.41 2.24 12.77
C ASP A 173 2.07 3.31 13.80
N GLY A 174 2.88 4.35 13.92
CA GLY A 174 2.65 5.47 14.82
C GLY A 174 1.32 6.17 14.55
N ALA A 175 0.81 6.17 13.31
CA ALA A 175 -0.54 6.67 13.03
C ALA A 175 -1.63 5.77 13.62
N ARG A 176 -1.46 4.44 13.57
CA ARG A 176 -2.37 3.47 14.19
C ARG A 176 -2.31 3.56 15.71
N VAL A 177 -1.10 3.69 16.27
CA VAL A 177 -0.90 3.93 17.72
C VAL A 177 -1.63 5.20 18.15
N LEU A 178 -1.40 6.32 17.46
CA LEU A 178 -2.10 7.58 17.76
C LEU A 178 -3.62 7.41 17.68
N ARG A 179 -4.11 6.78 16.59
CA ARG A 179 -5.54 6.54 16.40
C ARG A 179 -6.12 5.72 17.53
N ALA A 180 -5.53 4.58 17.85
CA ALA A 180 -5.96 3.68 18.93
C ALA A 180 -5.97 4.37 20.31
N LEU A 181 -5.02 5.28 20.58
CA LEU A 181 -5.00 6.07 21.81
C LEU A 181 -6.09 7.14 21.86
N LEU A 182 -6.57 7.61 20.71
CA LEU A 182 -7.62 8.63 20.62
C LEU A 182 -9.03 8.02 20.66
N VAL A 183 -9.23 6.77 20.21
CA VAL A 183 -10.56 6.11 20.18
C VAL A 183 -11.29 6.04 21.54
N PRO A 184 -10.62 5.97 22.71
CA PRO A 184 -11.33 6.03 23.98
C PRO A 184 -11.95 7.41 24.27
N ALA A 185 -11.36 8.48 23.75
CA ALA A 185 -11.81 9.86 23.97
C ALA A 185 -12.64 10.42 22.80
N LEU A 186 -12.44 9.87 21.60
CA LEU A 186 -13.09 10.24 20.34
C LEU A 186 -13.69 8.99 19.71
N ASP A 187 -14.72 9.10 18.88
CA ASP A 187 -15.13 7.97 18.04
C ASP A 187 -14.04 7.60 17.01
N TYR A 188 -14.08 6.36 16.49
CA TYR A 188 -13.08 5.83 15.56
C TYR A 188 -12.87 6.74 14.35
N ARG A 189 -13.95 7.34 13.83
CA ARG A 189 -13.92 8.25 12.67
C ARG A 189 -13.21 9.56 13.02
N SER A 190 -13.55 10.19 14.13
CA SER A 190 -12.84 11.40 14.57
C SER A 190 -11.36 11.15 14.86
N ALA A 191 -11.01 10.03 15.51
CA ALA A 191 -9.63 9.64 15.74
C ALA A 191 -8.86 9.43 14.43
N SER A 192 -9.49 8.79 13.45
CA SER A 192 -9.01 8.61 12.08
C SER A 192 -8.75 9.94 11.36
N LEU A 193 -9.66 10.90 11.45
CA LEU A 193 -9.48 12.23 10.87
C LEU A 193 -8.33 13.01 11.53
N VAL A 194 -8.19 12.89 12.85
CA VAL A 194 -7.04 13.46 13.58
C VAL A 194 -5.74 12.82 13.10
N ALA A 195 -5.68 11.49 12.98
CA ALA A 195 -4.49 10.80 12.48
C ALA A 195 -4.10 11.24 11.04
N VAL A 196 -5.08 11.44 10.14
CA VAL A 196 -4.84 11.99 8.79
C VAL A 196 -4.28 13.42 8.86
N ARG A 197 -4.83 14.28 9.73
CA ARG A 197 -4.32 15.65 9.92
C ARG A 197 -2.89 15.65 10.47
N THR A 198 -2.62 14.83 11.48
CA THR A 198 -1.27 14.66 12.04
C THR A 198 -0.30 14.13 11.00
N THR A 199 -0.73 13.20 10.14
CA THR A 199 0.09 12.71 9.02
C THR A 199 0.52 13.84 8.08
N LYS A 200 -0.40 14.76 7.74
CA LYS A 200 -0.08 15.93 6.91
C LYS A 200 0.90 16.87 7.61
N LEU A 201 0.74 17.10 8.91
CA LEU A 201 1.66 17.91 9.70
C LEU A 201 3.06 17.27 9.76
N THR A 202 3.13 15.96 9.98
CA THR A 202 4.39 15.21 9.96
C THR A 202 5.08 15.31 8.60
N ALA A 203 4.34 15.18 7.49
CA ALA A 203 4.90 15.36 6.14
C ALA A 203 5.51 16.77 5.94
N VAL A 204 4.80 17.82 6.40
CA VAL A 204 5.32 19.19 6.35
C VAL A 204 6.58 19.33 7.21
N GLY A 205 6.57 18.76 8.42
CA GLY A 205 7.74 18.75 9.30
C GLY A 205 8.97 18.07 8.68
N VAL A 206 8.78 16.91 8.04
CA VAL A 206 9.86 16.22 7.31
C VAL A 206 10.34 17.03 6.11
N CYS A 207 9.44 17.73 5.41
CA CYS A 207 9.81 18.60 4.30
C CYS A 207 10.64 19.81 4.78
N ILE A 208 10.27 20.42 5.90
CA ILE A 208 11.06 21.48 6.54
C ILE A 208 12.42 20.95 6.97
N LEU A 209 12.48 19.74 7.57
CA LEU A 209 13.74 19.10 7.94
C LEU A 209 14.63 18.87 6.71
N ALA A 210 14.06 18.41 5.59
CA ALA A 210 14.78 18.25 4.34
C ALA A 210 15.38 19.58 3.87
N TRP A 211 14.61 20.67 3.94
CA TRP A 211 15.08 22.00 3.60
C TRP A 211 16.20 22.49 4.54
N LEU A 212 16.07 22.31 5.86
CA LEU A 212 17.09 22.70 6.85
C LEU A 212 18.41 21.95 6.66
N VAL A 213 18.36 20.70 6.22
CA VAL A 213 19.53 19.86 5.96
C VAL A 213 20.08 20.05 4.54
N SER A 214 19.40 20.82 3.68
CA SER A 214 19.79 20.95 2.27
C SER A 214 21.15 21.62 2.04
N ASP A 215 21.55 22.53 2.92
CA ASP A 215 22.84 23.23 2.84
C ASP A 215 24.00 22.41 3.43
N ILE A 216 23.71 21.26 4.08
CA ILE A 216 24.74 20.36 4.58
C ILE A 216 25.38 19.67 3.37
N LYS A 217 26.62 20.05 3.06
CA LYS A 217 27.43 19.34 2.06
C LYS A 217 27.67 17.91 2.53
N SER A 218 26.87 16.97 2.03
CA SER A 218 27.12 15.55 2.20
C SER A 218 28.25 15.12 1.27
N ALA A 219 29.18 14.31 1.77
CA ALA A 219 30.17 13.62 0.94
C ALA A 219 29.54 12.51 0.08
N ASP A 220 28.26 12.22 0.30
CA ASP A 220 27.51 11.17 -0.36
C ASP A 220 27.05 11.57 -1.78
N VAL A 221 26.91 10.56 -2.63
CA VAL A 221 26.46 10.67 -4.03
C VAL A 221 25.07 11.30 -4.12
N LEU A 222 24.21 11.04 -3.13
CA LEU A 222 22.89 11.65 -3.04
C LEU A 222 22.81 12.56 -1.81
N PRO A 223 22.46 13.86 -1.97
CA PRO A 223 22.23 14.74 -0.84
C PRO A 223 21.14 14.23 0.10
N THR A 224 21.38 14.30 1.41
CA THR A 224 20.48 13.79 2.47
C THR A 224 19.05 14.38 2.39
N TRP A 225 18.89 15.59 1.87
CA TRP A 225 17.58 16.22 1.71
C TRP A 225 16.68 15.53 0.67
N VAL A 226 17.25 14.87 -0.35
CA VAL A 226 16.48 14.20 -1.41
C VAL A 226 15.62 13.05 -0.88
N PRO A 227 16.17 12.03 -0.18
CA PRO A 227 15.35 10.95 0.36
C PRO A 227 14.34 11.46 1.40
N LEU A 228 14.67 12.48 2.19
CA LEU A 228 13.72 13.12 3.11
C LEU A 228 12.56 13.79 2.37
N ALA A 229 12.83 14.51 1.29
CA ALA A 229 11.79 15.13 0.46
C ALA A 229 10.88 14.08 -0.18
N LEU A 230 11.45 13.00 -0.72
CA LEU A 230 10.69 11.87 -1.28
C LEU A 230 9.84 11.20 -0.20
N PHE A 231 10.38 11.03 1.01
CA PHE A 231 9.66 10.48 2.15
C PHE A 231 8.51 11.38 2.61
N ALA A 232 8.70 12.71 2.63
CA ALA A 232 7.63 13.67 2.90
C ALA A 232 6.50 13.59 1.86
N VAL A 233 6.84 13.49 0.58
CA VAL A 233 5.86 13.31 -0.52
C VAL A 233 5.11 11.98 -0.35
N PHE A 234 5.81 10.91 0.01
CA PHE A 234 5.20 9.61 0.29
C PHE A 234 4.22 9.67 1.45
N ILE A 235 4.59 10.26 2.60
CA ILE A 235 3.69 10.45 3.74
C ILE A 235 2.46 11.27 3.33
N TRP A 236 2.66 12.36 2.59
CA TRP A 236 1.54 13.19 2.13
C TRP A 236 0.59 12.42 1.21
N ALA A 237 1.13 11.63 0.29
CA ALA A 237 0.34 10.77 -0.60
C ALA A 237 -0.46 9.72 0.19
N SER A 238 0.15 9.12 1.22
CA SER A 238 -0.52 8.16 2.10
C SER A 238 -1.63 8.80 2.93
N ALA A 239 -1.43 10.03 3.44
CA ALA A 239 -2.49 10.78 4.11
C ALA A 239 -3.71 11.00 3.20
N ARG A 240 -3.45 11.29 1.92
CA ARG A 240 -4.51 11.49 0.91
C ARG A 240 -5.22 10.18 0.56
N ALA A 241 -4.47 9.09 0.44
CA ALA A 241 -5.05 7.77 0.21
C ALA A 241 -5.97 7.37 1.37
N GLU A 242 -5.54 7.59 2.61
CA GLU A 242 -6.32 7.25 3.80
C GLU A 242 -7.57 8.14 3.94
N ALA A 243 -7.47 9.44 3.67
CA ALA A 243 -8.62 10.34 3.65
C ALA A 243 -9.68 9.91 2.63
N THR A 244 -9.25 9.41 1.46
CA THR A 244 -10.16 8.97 0.40
C THR A 244 -10.91 7.71 0.80
N LYS A 245 -10.22 6.74 1.44
CA LYS A 245 -10.86 5.53 1.98
C LYS A 245 -11.93 5.86 3.03
N GLN A 246 -11.68 6.85 3.88
CA GLN A 246 -12.66 7.30 4.87
C GLN A 246 -13.87 7.93 4.21
N GLU A 247 -13.69 8.79 3.19
CA GLU A 247 -14.81 9.35 2.43
C GLU A 247 -15.65 8.24 1.79
N GLU A 248 -15.03 7.24 1.15
CA GLU A 248 -15.74 6.10 0.54
C GLU A 248 -16.53 5.28 1.58
N SER A 249 -15.95 5.02 2.75
CA SER A 249 -16.64 4.34 3.85
C SER A 249 -17.84 5.13 4.37
N ASP A 250 -17.70 6.45 4.53
CA ASP A 250 -18.80 7.34 4.95
C ASP A 250 -19.95 7.29 3.92
N TRP A 251 -19.63 7.29 2.62
CA TRP A 251 -20.65 7.18 1.56
C TRP A 251 -21.40 5.85 1.59
N GLU A 252 -20.72 4.74 1.88
CA GLU A 252 -21.37 3.43 2.01
C GLU A 252 -22.27 3.38 3.25
N GLU A 253 -21.79 3.82 4.41
CA GLU A 253 -22.57 3.84 5.65
C GLU A 253 -23.82 4.74 5.53
N ASP A 254 -23.69 5.93 4.93
CA ASP A 254 -24.83 6.82 4.65
C ASP A 254 -25.83 6.19 3.66
N LEU A 255 -25.34 5.46 2.65
CA LEU A 255 -26.19 4.76 1.66
C LEU A 255 -26.98 3.61 2.29
N PHE A 256 -26.39 2.86 3.22
CA PHE A 256 -27.03 1.73 3.91
C PHE A 256 -27.84 2.14 5.16
N SER A 257 -27.53 3.29 5.77
CA SER A 257 -28.31 3.93 6.84
C SER A 257 -29.63 4.53 6.33
N TYR A 258 -29.74 4.74 5.01
CA TYR A 258 -31.00 5.15 4.38
C TYR A 258 -32.04 4.03 4.49
N ASP A 259 -32.97 4.21 5.43
CA ASP A 259 -34.11 3.33 5.65
C ASP A 259 -35.05 3.31 4.43
N PHE A 260 -34.91 2.30 3.58
CA PHE A 260 -35.80 2.05 2.45
C PHE A 260 -37.25 1.71 2.86
N SER A 261 -37.57 1.55 4.15
CA SER A 261 -38.93 1.30 4.62
C SER A 261 -39.81 2.57 4.72
N GLN A 262 -39.20 3.77 4.64
CA GLN A 262 -39.88 5.04 4.93
C GLN A 262 -40.30 5.88 3.70
N GLY A 263 -40.12 5.42 2.45
CA GLY A 263 -40.03 6.39 1.34
C GLY A 263 -40.63 6.04 -0.02
N TYR A 264 -41.93 5.70 -0.11
CA TYR A 264 -42.68 5.88 -1.37
C TYR A 264 -43.45 7.22 -1.43
N THR A 265 -43.43 8.03 -0.37
CA THR A 265 -44.24 9.26 -0.25
C THR A 265 -43.46 10.57 -0.30
N SER A 266 -42.12 10.56 -0.42
CA SER A 266 -41.31 11.79 -0.33
C SER A 266 -40.58 12.17 -1.62
N LEU A 267 -41.09 11.77 -2.80
CA LEU A 267 -40.45 12.01 -4.10
C LEU A 267 -40.60 13.43 -4.66
N GLU A 268 -41.07 14.41 -3.87
CA GLU A 268 -41.31 15.79 -4.36
C GLU A 268 -40.62 16.91 -3.59
N ARG A 269 -39.58 16.61 -2.80
CA ARG A 269 -38.66 17.67 -2.37
C ARG A 269 -37.39 17.63 -3.22
N THR A 270 -37.40 18.44 -4.27
CA THR A 270 -36.26 18.77 -5.12
C THR A 270 -35.10 19.30 -4.27
N MET A 271 -34.22 18.42 -3.83
CA MET A 271 -32.86 18.78 -3.44
C MET A 271 -31.97 18.55 -4.65
N GLU A 272 -31.62 19.62 -5.36
CA GLU A 272 -30.54 19.58 -6.33
C GLU A 272 -29.25 19.18 -5.60
N PRO A 273 -28.59 18.09 -5.97
CA PRO A 273 -27.31 17.75 -5.37
C PRO A 273 -26.30 18.82 -5.77
N GLN A 274 -25.71 19.51 -4.78
CA GLN A 274 -24.56 20.38 -5.00
C GLN A 274 -23.38 19.54 -5.53
N ARG A 275 -23.31 19.39 -6.85
CA ARG A 275 -22.21 18.74 -7.55
C ARG A 275 -20.98 19.63 -7.41
N ARG A 276 -20.02 19.25 -6.57
CA ARG A 276 -18.67 19.83 -6.58
C ARG A 276 -18.12 19.76 -8.02
N PRO A 277 -17.48 20.83 -8.54
CA PRO A 277 -17.00 20.84 -9.91
C PRO A 277 -15.92 19.78 -10.09
N VAL A 278 -16.30 18.68 -10.76
CA VAL A 278 -15.38 17.63 -11.19
C VAL A 278 -14.35 18.28 -12.12
N GLY A 279 -13.06 18.18 -11.79
CA GLY A 279 -11.97 18.77 -12.57
C GLY A 279 -12.08 18.41 -14.06
N ALA A 280 -11.70 19.34 -14.95
CA ALA A 280 -11.88 19.20 -16.40
C ALA A 280 -11.33 17.88 -16.97
N VAL A 281 -10.22 17.39 -16.43
CA VAL A 281 -9.61 16.11 -16.82
C VAL A 281 -10.49 14.91 -16.43
N ARG A 282 -11.06 14.91 -15.22
CA ARG A 282 -11.90 13.80 -14.74
C ARG A 282 -13.22 13.75 -15.51
N ARG A 283 -13.80 14.92 -15.85
CA ARG A 283 -14.94 15.02 -16.79
C ARG A 283 -14.61 14.46 -18.18
N TRP A 284 -13.43 14.77 -18.72
CA TRP A 284 -12.99 14.26 -20.02
C TRP A 284 -12.80 12.73 -20.03
N ILE A 285 -12.23 12.18 -18.96
CA ILE A 285 -12.05 10.72 -18.80
C ILE A 285 -13.41 10.02 -18.68
N GLU A 286 -14.32 10.56 -17.87
CA GLU A 286 -15.67 10.00 -17.67
C GLU A 286 -16.49 10.06 -18.97
N GLN A 287 -16.45 11.17 -19.70
CA GLN A 287 -17.10 11.30 -21.01
C GLN A 287 -16.56 10.29 -22.02
N ARG A 288 -15.24 10.05 -22.06
CA ARG A 288 -14.66 9.01 -22.94
C ARG A 288 -15.11 7.60 -22.53
N ARG A 289 -15.20 7.31 -21.23
CA ARG A 289 -15.70 6.03 -20.72
C ARG A 289 -17.18 5.83 -21.07
N GLU A 290 -18.00 6.86 -20.91
CA GLU A 290 -19.41 6.82 -21.29
C GLU A 290 -19.61 6.67 -22.80
N GLN A 291 -18.86 7.41 -23.62
CA GLN A 291 -18.93 7.26 -25.08
C GLN A 291 -18.55 5.83 -25.52
N ARG A 292 -17.52 5.23 -24.92
CA ARG A 292 -17.14 3.83 -25.17
C ARG A 292 -18.24 2.87 -24.74
N ARG A 293 -18.85 3.07 -23.55
CA ARG A 293 -19.98 2.26 -23.06
C ARG A 293 -21.20 2.38 -23.96
N ARG A 294 -21.55 3.60 -24.41
CA ARG A 294 -22.67 3.84 -25.34
C ARG A 294 -22.44 3.17 -26.69
N LYS A 295 -21.24 3.32 -27.28
CA LYS A 295 -20.87 2.63 -28.53
C LYS A 295 -20.91 1.11 -28.38
N ARG A 296 -20.43 0.57 -27.26
CA ARG A 296 -20.48 -0.88 -27.01
C ARG A 296 -21.92 -1.37 -26.91
N ARG A 297 -22.77 -0.69 -26.15
CA ARG A 297 -24.20 -1.02 -26.03
C ARG A 297 -24.95 -0.91 -27.37
N SER A 298 -24.62 0.06 -28.21
CA SER A 298 -25.26 0.17 -29.54
C SER A 298 -24.80 -0.95 -30.47
N MET A 299 -23.53 -1.34 -30.43
CA MET A 299 -23.04 -2.49 -31.21
C MET A 299 -23.63 -3.80 -30.71
N GLU A 300 -23.73 -4.01 -29.39
CA GLU A 300 -24.36 -5.20 -28.80
C GLU A 300 -25.83 -5.32 -29.22
N ARG A 301 -26.60 -4.22 -29.20
CA ARG A 301 -28.00 -4.20 -29.67
C ARG A 301 -28.15 -4.49 -31.16
N GLU A 302 -27.20 -4.02 -31.98
CA GLU A 302 -27.22 -4.28 -33.42
C GLU A 302 -26.83 -5.74 -33.72
N GLU A 303 -25.86 -6.29 -32.98
CA GLU A 303 -25.52 -7.72 -33.03
C GLU A 303 -26.71 -8.58 -32.60
N GLU A 304 -27.43 -8.22 -31.52
CA GLU A 304 -28.64 -8.93 -31.07
C GLU A 304 -29.74 -8.93 -32.14
N ARG A 305 -30.04 -7.78 -32.76
CA ARG A 305 -31.01 -7.70 -33.86
C ARG A 305 -30.63 -8.55 -35.06
N GLN A 306 -29.34 -8.58 -35.41
CA GLN A 306 -28.86 -9.43 -36.50
C GLN A 306 -29.03 -10.92 -36.16
N VAL A 307 -28.73 -11.31 -34.92
CA VAL A 307 -28.92 -12.68 -34.46
C VAL A 307 -30.40 -13.05 -34.48
N ASP A 308 -31.29 -12.20 -33.96
CA ASP A 308 -32.74 -12.44 -33.98
C ASP A 308 -33.28 -12.61 -35.40
N ALA A 309 -32.87 -11.74 -36.33
CA ALA A 309 -33.25 -11.85 -37.74
C ALA A 309 -32.72 -13.12 -38.43
N ILE A 310 -31.57 -13.63 -37.98
CA ILE A 310 -31.01 -14.90 -38.44
C ILE A 310 -31.78 -16.08 -37.81
N LEU A 311 -32.14 -16.01 -36.53
CA LEU A 311 -32.91 -17.05 -35.83
C LEU A 311 -34.32 -17.22 -36.40
N VAL A 312 -34.99 -16.12 -36.76
CA VAL A 312 -36.29 -16.17 -37.46
C VAL A 312 -36.16 -16.90 -38.79
N ARG A 313 -35.15 -16.55 -39.61
CA ARG A 313 -34.91 -17.22 -40.91
C ARG A 313 -34.48 -18.68 -40.75
N LEU A 314 -33.72 -18.99 -39.71
CA LEU A 314 -33.36 -20.35 -39.34
C LEU A 314 -34.60 -21.18 -38.99
N HIS A 315 -35.57 -20.59 -38.30
CA HIS A 315 -36.84 -21.24 -37.96
C HIS A 315 -37.70 -21.51 -39.19
N GLU A 316 -37.75 -20.57 -40.15
CA GLU A 316 -38.57 -20.69 -41.37
C GLU A 316 -37.99 -21.65 -42.43
N LYS A 317 -36.66 -21.63 -42.64
CA LYS A 317 -36.01 -22.30 -43.78
C LYS A 317 -35.00 -23.37 -43.39
N GLY A 318 -34.81 -23.61 -42.09
CA GLY A 318 -33.79 -24.51 -41.58
C GLY A 318 -32.35 -24.01 -41.81
N MET A 319 -31.36 -24.77 -41.33
CA MET A 319 -29.93 -24.41 -41.43
C MET A 319 -29.45 -24.23 -42.88
N GLU A 320 -30.08 -24.91 -43.83
CA GLU A 320 -29.75 -24.88 -45.24
C GLU A 320 -30.09 -23.53 -45.91
N GLY A 321 -31.07 -22.79 -45.37
CA GLY A 321 -31.50 -21.48 -45.88
C GLY A 321 -30.64 -20.27 -45.46
N LEU A 322 -29.62 -20.46 -44.61
CA LEU A 322 -28.73 -19.40 -44.15
C LEU A 322 -27.50 -19.23 -45.06
N SER A 323 -27.10 -17.98 -45.31
CA SER A 323 -25.86 -17.69 -46.02
C SER A 323 -24.62 -18.05 -45.20
N ALA A 324 -23.48 -18.28 -45.87
CA ALA A 324 -22.21 -18.59 -45.20
C ALA A 324 -21.79 -17.53 -44.17
N LYS A 325 -22.14 -16.25 -44.43
CA LYS A 325 -21.87 -15.13 -43.51
C LYS A 325 -22.72 -15.20 -42.25
N GLU A 326 -23.98 -15.60 -42.35
CA GLU A 326 -24.92 -15.71 -41.22
C GLU A 326 -24.59 -16.90 -40.32
N ARG A 327 -24.18 -18.03 -40.91
CA ARG A 327 -23.68 -19.19 -40.16
C ARG A 327 -22.43 -18.84 -39.35
N ALA A 328 -21.52 -18.05 -39.91
CA ALA A 328 -20.32 -17.58 -39.22
C ALA A 328 -20.64 -16.64 -38.03
N VAL A 329 -21.67 -15.82 -38.16
CA VAL A 329 -22.17 -14.96 -37.06
C VAL A 329 -22.73 -15.81 -35.91
N LEU A 330 -23.59 -16.78 -36.22
CA LEU A 330 -24.16 -17.68 -35.20
C LEU A 330 -23.07 -18.50 -34.47
N GLN A 331 -22.09 -19.03 -35.19
CA GLN A 331 -20.97 -19.77 -34.58
C GLN A 331 -20.15 -18.91 -33.63
N ARG A 332 -19.85 -17.66 -34.04
CA ARG A 332 -19.11 -16.69 -33.22
C ARG A 332 -19.88 -16.33 -31.95
N VAL A 333 -21.18 -16.12 -32.06
CA VAL A 333 -22.05 -15.77 -30.92
C VAL A 333 -22.22 -16.97 -29.98
N SER A 334 -22.44 -18.18 -30.53
CA SER A 334 -22.53 -19.43 -29.76
C SER A 334 -21.25 -19.73 -28.97
N ALA A 335 -20.07 -19.56 -29.58
CA ALA A 335 -18.78 -19.69 -28.89
C ALA A 335 -18.66 -18.69 -27.73
N ARG A 336 -19.03 -17.42 -27.96
CA ARG A 336 -19.00 -16.36 -26.94
C ARG A 336 -19.95 -16.64 -25.76
N TYR A 337 -21.13 -17.23 -26.01
CA TYR A 337 -22.07 -17.60 -24.94
C TYR A 337 -21.58 -18.80 -24.13
N ARG A 338 -20.96 -19.81 -24.78
CA ARG A 338 -20.34 -20.95 -24.09
C ARG A 338 -19.22 -20.51 -23.14
N ASP A 339 -18.36 -19.57 -23.57
CA ASP A 339 -17.29 -19.04 -22.73
C ASP A 339 -17.80 -18.26 -21.50
N ARG A 340 -18.99 -17.66 -21.58
CA ARG A 340 -19.63 -16.95 -20.45
C ARG A 340 -20.33 -17.87 -19.44
N GLN A 341 -20.75 -19.07 -19.87
CA GLN A 341 -21.39 -20.04 -18.98
C GLN A 341 -20.40 -21.04 -18.36
N GLY A 342 -19.19 -21.14 -18.92
CA GLY A 342 -18.12 -22.01 -18.42
C GLY A 342 -17.13 -21.34 -17.45
N SER A 343 -17.39 -20.10 -17.01
CA SER A 343 -16.53 -19.32 -16.11
C SER A 343 -17.13 -19.14 -14.72
#